data_AF-A0A7S2Y4Z4-F1
#
_entry.id   AF-A0A7S2Y4Z4-F1
#
_cell.length_a   1.000
_cell.length_b   1.000
_cell.length_c   1.000
_cell.angle_alpha   90.00
_cell.angle_beta   90.00
_cell.angle_gamma   90.00
#
_symmetry.space_group_name_H-M   'P 1'
#
loop_
_entity.id
_entity.type
_entity.pdbx_description
1 polymer ?
#
loop_
_entity_poly.entity_id
_entity_poly.type
_entity_poly.pdbx_seq_one_letter_code
_entity_poly.pdbx_strand_id
1 'polypeptide(L)'
;LTTPLTSMLLNVTLAKQTDPDGVPPLSKPEAQQYEDHYKLAFRACQENAGGATLPGRFDARPEAYARAYAGCGSHTETSYRRSYARLYEATACATHQTDDQFVKLYKERPCDLIGRFVRLQPLNVDRHCPRLFELTSGQPLVNHKSYEPNQVWGFLPEGPFATPQALAESYVFQPKSSNQAAFAIMTNVTNELVGVVQLTHDDPTNLSIQLEAPIVQPQTIGTAMELEACFLLLDRLFALGYRRLQFTTDAQDAVTRKLANRLGFTLEGVLYKHI
;
A
#
# COMPACT_ATOMS: atom_id res chain seq x y z
N LEU A 1 -4.35 7.32 27.74
CA LEU A 1 -4.70 8.06 26.52
C LEU A 1 -3.62 7.63 25.51
N THR A 2 -3.78 6.78 24.49
CA THR A 2 -4.86 6.42 23.52
C THR A 2 -4.69 7.10 22.15
N THR A 3 -3.50 6.96 21.56
CA THR A 3 -3.10 7.47 20.23
C THR A 3 -4.19 7.17 19.20
N PRO A 4 -4.58 8.14 18.34
CA PRO A 4 -5.63 7.90 17.36
C PRO A 4 -5.20 6.74 16.46
N LEU A 5 -5.94 5.63 16.54
CA LEU A 5 -5.60 4.39 15.85
C LEU A 5 -5.92 4.52 14.36
N THR A 6 -4.96 5.11 13.64
CA THR A 6 -4.76 4.94 12.20
C THR A 6 -4.74 3.44 11.92
N SER A 7 -5.79 2.94 11.27
CA SER A 7 -6.15 1.53 11.30
C SER A 7 -6.26 0.97 9.89
N MET A 8 -5.38 0.01 9.57
CA MET A 8 -5.50 -0.87 8.40
C MET A 8 -6.24 -2.14 8.81
N LEU A 9 -7.39 -2.40 8.19
CA LEU A 9 -8.38 -3.33 8.70
C LEU A 9 -8.87 -4.29 7.60
N LEU A 10 -8.58 -5.58 7.80
CA LEU A 10 -8.89 -6.67 6.89
C LEU A 10 -10.24 -7.28 7.28
N ASN A 11 -11.14 -7.35 6.31
CA ASN A 11 -12.36 -8.16 6.37
C ASN A 11 -12.22 -9.36 5.41
N VAL A 12 -12.37 -10.56 5.96
CA VAL A 12 -12.50 -11.82 5.19
C VAL A 12 -13.99 -12.14 5.03
N THR A 13 -14.41 -13.14 4.23
CA THR A 13 -15.84 -13.49 4.02
C THR A 13 -16.17 -14.98 4.29
N LEU A 14 -16.91 -15.28 5.38
CA LEU A 14 -17.50 -16.60 5.76
C LEU A 14 -18.73 -16.39 6.68
N ALA A 15 -19.63 -17.37 6.80
CA ALA A 15 -20.97 -17.20 7.38
C ALA A 15 -21.12 -17.24 8.94
N LYS A 16 -21.26 -16.06 9.59
CA LYS A 16 -21.74 -15.76 10.99
C LYS A 16 -20.80 -16.17 12.15
N GLN A 17 -20.75 -15.57 13.37
CA GLN A 17 -21.31 -14.36 14.06
C GLN A 17 -20.48 -14.17 15.40
N THR A 18 -20.37 -13.08 16.20
CA THR A 18 -20.64 -11.61 16.21
C THR A 18 -19.98 -10.98 17.48
N ASP A 19 -19.93 -9.64 17.59
CA ASP A 19 -19.82 -8.80 18.83
C ASP A 19 -18.48 -8.82 19.63
N PRO A 20 -18.19 -7.80 20.49
CA PRO A 20 -18.37 -6.33 20.32
C PRO A 20 -17.10 -5.52 20.75
N ASP A 21 -17.29 -4.22 21.08
CA ASP A 21 -16.40 -3.24 21.72
C ASP A 21 -15.39 -2.42 20.88
N GLY A 22 -15.33 -1.11 21.14
CA GLY A 22 -14.49 -0.12 20.44
C GLY A 22 -13.97 1.01 21.34
N VAL A 23 -12.91 1.70 20.92
CA VAL A 23 -12.09 2.60 21.78
C VAL A 23 -11.88 3.99 21.15
N PRO A 24 -11.98 5.12 21.89
CA PRO A 24 -11.94 6.48 21.35
C PRO A 24 -10.51 7.08 21.18
N PRO A 25 -10.34 8.12 20.33
CA PRO A 25 -9.05 8.72 19.97
C PRO A 25 -8.52 9.80 20.95
N LEU A 26 -7.26 10.21 20.76
CA LEU A 26 -6.52 11.15 21.63
C LEU A 26 -6.71 12.65 21.32
N SER A 27 -6.22 13.45 22.28
CA SER A 27 -6.13 14.91 22.28
C SER A 27 -4.74 15.44 21.91
N LYS A 28 -4.64 16.77 21.74
CA LYS A 28 -3.50 17.48 21.12
C LYS A 28 -2.13 17.52 21.85
N PRO A 29 -1.97 17.32 23.19
CA PRO A 29 -0.67 17.53 23.85
C PRO A 29 0.50 16.69 23.32
N GLU A 30 0.24 15.47 22.83
CA GLU A 30 1.29 14.49 22.57
C GLU A 30 2.12 14.76 21.29
N ALA A 31 1.60 15.58 20.37
CA ALA A 31 2.35 16.00 19.19
C ALA A 31 3.60 16.82 19.57
N GLN A 32 3.51 17.68 20.59
CA GLN A 32 4.63 18.47 21.10
C GLN A 32 5.65 17.57 21.81
N GLN A 33 5.15 16.62 22.60
CA GLN A 33 5.96 15.64 23.33
C GLN A 33 6.77 14.73 22.38
N TYR A 34 6.21 14.36 21.22
CA TYR A 34 6.92 13.63 20.18
C TYR A 34 8.11 14.41 19.61
N GLU A 35 7.92 15.71 19.31
CA GLU A 35 8.96 16.55 18.72
C GLU A 35 10.16 16.73 19.66
N ASP A 36 9.92 16.89 20.96
CA ASP A 36 10.99 17.05 21.95
C ASP A 36 11.67 15.71 22.28
N HIS A 37 10.92 14.60 22.30
CA HIS A 37 11.49 13.25 22.41
C HIS A 37 12.38 12.90 21.20
N TYR A 38 11.99 13.34 19.99
CA TYR A 38 12.81 13.21 18.78
C TYR A 38 14.13 13.99 18.86
N LYS A 39 14.08 15.27 19.29
CA LYS A 39 15.30 16.09 19.48
C LYS A 39 16.26 15.47 20.50
N LEU A 40 15.72 14.89 21.59
CA LEU A 40 16.50 14.17 22.60
C LEU A 40 17.16 12.91 21.99
N ALA A 41 16.38 12.07 21.32
CA ALA A 41 16.84 10.83 20.69
C ALA A 41 17.93 11.11 19.63
N PHE A 42 17.77 12.17 18.83
CA PHE A 42 18.75 12.56 17.81
C PHE A 42 20.12 12.91 18.40
N ARG A 43 20.17 13.69 19.49
CA ARG A 43 21.43 14.00 20.20
C ARG A 43 22.08 12.74 20.78
N ALA A 44 21.30 11.91 21.47
CA ALA A 44 21.81 10.65 22.02
C ALA A 44 22.37 9.69 20.95
N CYS A 45 21.82 9.72 19.72
CA CYS A 45 22.35 8.94 18.59
C CYS A 45 23.66 9.50 18.01
N GLN A 46 23.91 10.81 18.13
CA GLN A 46 25.21 11.41 17.75
C GLN A 46 26.27 11.16 18.83
N GLU A 47 25.89 11.19 20.12
CA GLU A 47 26.81 11.03 21.25
C GLU A 47 27.27 9.57 21.46
N ASN A 48 26.48 8.57 21.05
CA ASN A 48 26.79 7.15 21.27
C ASN A 48 26.69 6.29 19.98
N ALA A 49 27.60 6.53 19.03
CA ALA A 49 27.72 5.77 17.78
C ALA A 49 28.20 4.30 17.93
N GLY A 50 28.33 3.77 19.15
CA GLY A 50 28.97 2.50 19.51
C GLY A 50 28.23 1.21 19.12
N GLY A 51 27.69 1.13 17.90
CA GLY A 51 27.22 -0.12 17.28
C GLY A 51 28.24 -0.65 16.27
N ALA A 52 28.18 -1.95 15.95
CA ALA A 52 28.96 -2.51 14.85
C ALA A 52 28.62 -1.81 13.52
N THR A 53 29.63 -1.40 12.76
CA THR A 53 29.46 -0.64 11.52
C THR A 53 28.80 -1.49 10.42
N LEU A 54 27.53 -1.20 10.12
CA LEU A 54 26.76 -1.89 9.08
C LEU A 54 26.89 -1.20 7.72
N PRO A 55 26.66 -1.92 6.59
CA PRO A 55 26.58 -1.32 5.26
C PRO A 55 25.33 -0.44 5.14
N GLY A 56 25.53 0.82 4.78
CA GLY A 56 24.49 1.84 4.68
C GLY A 56 25.11 3.24 4.54
N ARG A 57 24.29 4.28 4.34
CA ARG A 57 24.75 5.67 4.36
C ARG A 57 25.02 6.13 5.79
N PHE A 58 26.30 6.18 6.15
CA PHE A 58 26.79 6.52 7.48
C PHE A 58 26.30 7.91 7.95
N ASP A 59 26.19 8.84 7.01
CA ASP A 59 25.67 10.20 7.13
C ASP A 59 24.17 10.26 7.49
N ALA A 60 23.35 9.37 6.93
CA ALA A 60 21.90 9.36 7.16
C ALA A 60 21.46 8.51 8.37
N ARG A 61 22.33 7.60 8.84
CA ARG A 61 22.09 6.71 9.99
C ARG A 61 21.58 7.40 11.27
N PRO A 62 22.12 8.55 11.72
CA PRO A 62 21.66 9.19 12.97
C PRO A 62 20.18 9.60 12.92
N GLU A 63 19.67 9.99 11.74
CA GLU A 63 18.29 10.40 11.56
C GLU A 63 17.31 9.21 11.62
N ALA A 64 17.60 8.11 10.90
CA ALA A 64 16.77 6.90 10.96
C ALA A 64 16.70 6.33 12.38
N TYR A 65 17.82 6.33 13.10
CA TYR A 65 17.86 5.90 14.50
C TYR A 65 17.07 6.85 15.41
N ALA A 66 17.17 8.17 15.24
CA ALA A 66 16.35 9.13 15.98
C ALA A 66 14.84 8.95 15.73
N ARG A 67 14.43 8.81 14.46
CA ARG A 67 13.02 8.60 14.07
C ARG A 67 12.47 7.31 14.66
N ALA A 68 13.24 6.23 14.65
CA ALA A 68 12.87 4.96 15.26
C ALA A 68 12.74 5.05 16.80
N TYR A 69 13.72 5.67 17.48
CA TYR A 69 13.66 5.81 18.94
C TYR A 69 12.52 6.75 19.40
N ALA A 70 12.16 7.76 18.59
CA ALA A 70 10.98 8.59 18.84
C ALA A 70 9.66 7.83 18.57
N GLY A 71 9.55 7.18 17.41
CA GLY A 71 8.34 6.50 16.95
C GLY A 71 7.95 5.25 17.72
N CYS A 72 8.92 4.49 18.26
CA CYS A 72 8.64 3.28 19.03
C CYS A 72 8.16 3.56 20.48
N GLY A 73 8.07 4.82 20.93
CA GLY A 73 7.63 5.18 22.28
C GLY A 73 8.57 4.73 23.41
N SER A 74 8.31 5.18 24.64
CA SER A 74 9.19 4.99 25.80
C SER A 74 9.32 3.53 26.29
N HIS A 75 8.31 2.69 26.06
CA HIS A 75 8.22 1.33 26.61
C HIS A 75 8.86 0.22 25.75
N THR A 76 9.33 0.51 24.54
CA THR A 76 9.96 -0.48 23.67
C THR A 76 11.41 -0.77 24.04
N GLU A 77 11.82 -2.03 23.88
CA GLU A 77 13.22 -2.42 24.11
C GLU A 77 14.20 -1.80 23.11
N THR A 78 15.42 -1.53 23.59
CA THR A 78 16.56 -1.11 22.76
C THR A 78 16.87 -2.09 21.62
N SER A 79 16.61 -3.39 21.80
CA SER A 79 16.68 -4.45 20.79
C SER A 79 15.73 -4.15 19.61
N TYR A 80 14.45 -3.95 19.91
CA TYR A 80 13.38 -3.64 18.96
C TYR A 80 13.61 -2.31 18.25
N ARG A 81 13.92 -1.24 18.99
CA ARG A 81 14.21 0.09 18.42
C ARG A 81 15.36 0.05 17.41
N ARG A 82 16.41 -0.73 17.66
CA ARG A 82 17.53 -0.94 16.73
C ARG A 82 17.14 -1.77 15.49
N SER A 83 16.20 -2.71 15.63
CA SER A 83 15.64 -3.45 14.49
C SER A 83 14.78 -2.55 13.60
N TYR A 84 13.91 -1.74 14.21
CA TYR A 84 13.08 -0.75 13.52
C TYR A 84 13.93 0.35 12.86
N ALA A 85 14.99 0.83 13.53
CA ALA A 85 15.96 1.75 12.93
C ALA A 85 16.66 1.18 11.69
N ARG A 86 17.00 -0.12 11.68
CA ARG A 86 17.54 -0.80 10.49
C ARG A 86 16.54 -0.92 9.35
N LEU A 87 15.24 -1.08 9.65
CA LEU A 87 14.19 -1.01 8.64
C LEU A 87 14.22 0.36 7.96
N TYR A 88 14.22 1.45 8.73
CA TYR A 88 14.33 2.82 8.21
C TYR A 88 15.67 3.11 7.53
N GLU A 89 16.79 2.54 7.97
CA GLU A 89 18.07 2.67 7.27
C GLU A 89 18.01 1.99 5.88
N ALA A 90 17.35 0.84 5.77
CA ALA A 90 17.17 0.14 4.51
C ALA A 90 16.11 0.77 3.57
N THR A 91 15.04 1.37 4.10
CA THR A 91 13.93 1.93 3.30
C THR A 91 14.02 3.44 3.07
N ALA A 92 14.47 4.22 4.06
CA ALA A 92 14.52 5.68 4.03
C ALA A 92 15.94 6.24 3.81
N CYS A 93 17.00 5.69 4.44
CA CYS A 93 18.37 6.18 4.19
C CYS A 93 18.91 5.76 2.80
N ALA A 94 18.32 4.73 2.19
CA ALA A 94 18.56 4.37 0.79
C ALA A 94 17.79 5.26 -0.22
N THR A 95 16.85 6.09 0.22
CA THR A 95 15.96 6.91 -0.64
C THR A 95 16.06 8.42 -0.37
N HIS A 96 16.69 8.86 0.72
CA HIS A 96 17.06 10.27 0.95
C HIS A 96 18.33 10.73 0.19
N GLN A 97 18.49 10.27 -1.05
CA GLN A 97 18.75 11.19 -2.15
C GLN A 97 17.56 11.06 -3.10
N THR A 98 16.72 12.09 -3.18
CA THR A 98 15.64 12.16 -4.15
C THR A 98 16.24 12.33 -5.53
N ASP A 99 16.22 11.29 -6.36
CA ASP A 99 16.77 11.36 -7.73
C ASP A 99 16.13 12.51 -8.52
N ASP A 100 16.96 13.22 -9.31
CA ASP A 100 16.47 14.21 -10.29
C ASP A 100 15.44 13.59 -11.25
N GLN A 101 15.49 12.28 -11.47
CA GLN A 101 14.48 11.51 -12.20
C GLN A 101 13.09 11.60 -11.55
N PHE A 102 12.96 11.45 -10.22
CA PHE A 102 11.67 11.55 -9.54
C PHE A 102 11.19 13.00 -9.48
N VAL A 103 12.10 13.96 -9.25
CA VAL A 103 11.78 15.40 -9.30
C VAL A 103 11.31 15.81 -10.70
N LYS A 104 11.91 15.27 -11.76
CA LYS A 104 11.52 15.48 -13.16
C LYS A 104 10.16 14.83 -13.46
N LEU A 105 9.97 13.55 -13.10
CA LEU A 105 8.69 12.86 -13.31
C LEU A 105 7.53 13.56 -12.59
N TYR A 106 7.74 14.07 -11.37
CA TYR A 106 6.72 14.84 -10.65
C TYR A 106 6.39 16.17 -11.33
N LYS A 107 7.39 16.88 -11.88
CA LYS A 107 7.18 18.09 -12.68
C LYS A 107 6.45 17.83 -14.01
N GLU A 108 6.71 16.69 -14.65
CA GLU A 108 6.08 16.29 -15.91
C GLU A 108 4.68 15.67 -15.69
N ARG A 109 4.42 15.09 -14.53
CA ARG A 109 3.19 14.32 -14.21
C ARG A 109 2.75 14.57 -12.75
N PRO A 110 2.28 15.79 -12.40
CA PRO A 110 1.98 16.17 -11.01
C PRO A 110 0.80 15.42 -10.37
N CYS A 111 0.07 14.62 -11.14
CA CYS A 111 -1.05 13.79 -10.68
C CYS A 111 -0.71 12.31 -10.49
N ASP A 112 0.50 11.87 -10.86
CA ASP A 112 0.95 10.49 -10.64
C ASP A 112 1.43 10.33 -9.18
N LEU A 113 1.14 9.19 -8.53
CA LEU A 113 1.81 8.80 -7.27
C LEU A 113 3.06 8.00 -7.62
N ILE A 114 4.23 8.51 -7.30
CA ILE A 114 5.51 8.00 -7.82
C ILE A 114 6.29 7.30 -6.70
N GLY A 115 6.46 5.98 -6.84
CA GLY A 115 7.37 5.16 -6.02
C GLY A 115 8.68 4.85 -6.74
N ARG A 116 9.42 3.87 -6.23
CA ARG A 116 10.73 3.45 -6.75
C ARG A 116 10.60 2.53 -7.95
N PHE A 117 9.90 1.42 -7.80
CA PHE A 117 9.70 0.40 -8.84
C PHE A 117 8.50 0.71 -9.74
N VAL A 118 7.42 1.24 -9.16
CA VAL A 118 6.18 1.61 -9.86
C VAL A 118 5.79 3.07 -9.62
N ARG A 119 4.85 3.53 -10.45
CA ARG A 119 4.03 4.71 -10.20
C ARG A 119 2.56 4.37 -10.50
N LEU A 120 1.65 5.13 -9.92
CA LEU A 120 0.22 5.03 -10.16
C LEU A 120 -0.23 6.21 -11.00
N GLN A 121 -0.89 5.94 -12.12
CA GLN A 121 -1.51 6.95 -12.97
C GLN A 121 -3.03 6.82 -12.88
N PRO A 122 -3.83 7.91 -12.97
CA PRO A 122 -5.28 7.80 -13.08
C PRO A 122 -5.69 6.85 -14.22
N LEU A 123 -6.61 5.92 -13.94
CA LEU A 123 -7.06 4.97 -14.95
C LEU A 123 -7.79 5.71 -16.09
N ASN A 124 -7.64 5.18 -17.29
CA ASN A 124 -8.24 5.68 -18.52
C ASN A 124 -8.41 4.48 -19.46
N VAL A 125 -9.60 4.36 -20.06
CA VAL A 125 -9.97 3.17 -20.84
C VAL A 125 -9.13 3.04 -22.10
N ASP A 126 -8.95 4.12 -22.86
CA ASP A 126 -8.26 4.10 -24.15
C ASP A 126 -6.78 3.74 -24.02
N ARG A 127 -6.11 4.28 -22.99
CA ARG A 127 -4.68 4.06 -22.74
C ARG A 127 -4.38 2.72 -22.09
N HIS A 128 -5.25 2.23 -21.20
CA HIS A 128 -4.91 1.11 -20.32
C HIS A 128 -5.71 -0.17 -20.57
N CYS A 129 -6.94 -0.10 -21.09
CA CYS A 129 -7.76 -1.31 -21.30
C CYS A 129 -7.14 -2.32 -22.29
N PRO A 130 -6.60 -1.92 -23.46
CA PRO A 130 -6.00 -2.88 -24.40
C PRO A 130 -4.85 -3.68 -23.76
N ARG A 131 -3.94 -3.01 -23.04
CA ARG A 131 -2.82 -3.66 -22.36
C ARG A 131 -3.24 -4.44 -21.11
N LEU A 132 -4.27 -3.98 -20.38
CA LEU A 132 -4.79 -4.75 -19.25
C LEU A 132 -5.45 -6.05 -19.74
N PHE A 133 -6.18 -6.01 -20.86
CA PHE A 133 -6.74 -7.21 -21.48
C PHE A 133 -5.64 -8.21 -21.83
N GLU A 134 -4.59 -7.79 -22.55
CA GLU A 134 -3.42 -8.64 -22.83
C GLU A 134 -2.85 -9.29 -21.55
N LEU A 135 -2.54 -8.48 -20.54
CA LEU A 135 -1.96 -8.90 -19.25
C LEU A 135 -2.87 -9.80 -18.39
N THR A 136 -4.16 -9.88 -18.68
CA THR A 136 -5.16 -10.62 -17.87
C THR A 136 -5.88 -11.72 -18.64
N SER A 137 -5.61 -11.87 -19.95
CA SER A 137 -6.22 -12.82 -20.89
C SER A 137 -5.72 -14.27 -20.79
N GLY A 138 -4.67 -14.53 -20.01
CA GLY A 138 -4.01 -15.85 -19.97
C GLY A 138 -3.15 -16.21 -21.19
N GLN A 139 -3.19 -15.39 -22.25
CA GLN A 139 -2.41 -15.61 -23.47
C GLN A 139 -0.90 -15.38 -23.25
N PRO A 140 -0.02 -16.06 -24.00
CA PRO A 140 1.41 -15.84 -23.89
C PRO A 140 1.82 -14.47 -24.47
N LEU A 141 2.74 -13.79 -23.80
CA LEU A 141 3.36 -12.54 -24.22
C LEU A 141 4.88 -12.74 -24.37
N VAL A 142 5.58 -11.80 -25.01
CA VAL A 142 7.03 -11.89 -25.31
C VAL A 142 7.88 -12.30 -24.09
N ASN A 143 7.51 -11.82 -22.89
CA ASN A 143 8.21 -12.10 -21.64
C ASN A 143 7.46 -13.05 -20.68
N HIS A 144 6.26 -13.54 -21.05
CA HIS A 144 5.33 -14.23 -20.14
C HIS A 144 4.74 -15.49 -20.76
N LYS A 145 4.82 -16.61 -20.04
CA LYS A 145 4.13 -17.85 -20.41
C LYS A 145 2.61 -17.69 -20.25
N SER A 146 1.85 -18.42 -21.06
CA SER A 146 0.41 -18.58 -20.90
C SER A 146 0.05 -19.16 -19.52
N TYR A 147 -1.11 -18.79 -19.00
CA TYR A 147 -1.62 -19.21 -17.69
C TYR A 147 -3.15 -19.20 -17.69
N GLU A 148 -3.79 -19.85 -16.72
CA GLU A 148 -5.26 -19.88 -16.62
C GLU A 148 -5.82 -18.50 -16.21
N PRO A 149 -6.70 -17.84 -16.98
CA PRO A 149 -7.22 -16.50 -16.65
C PRO A 149 -7.86 -16.39 -15.26
N ASN A 150 -8.42 -17.49 -14.76
CA ASN A 150 -9.01 -17.58 -13.42
C ASN A 150 -7.97 -17.40 -12.28
N GLN A 151 -6.66 -17.43 -12.56
CA GLN A 151 -5.62 -17.03 -11.60
C GLN A 151 -5.62 -15.52 -11.30
N VAL A 152 -6.27 -14.71 -12.15
CA VAL A 152 -6.52 -13.28 -11.92
C VAL A 152 -7.99 -13.04 -11.54
N TRP A 153 -8.92 -13.64 -12.29
CA TRP A 153 -10.34 -13.32 -12.18
C TRP A 153 -11.16 -14.21 -11.23
N GLY A 154 -10.59 -15.33 -10.75
CA GLY A 154 -11.35 -16.39 -10.05
C GLY A 154 -11.95 -16.02 -8.68
N PHE A 155 -11.56 -14.88 -8.11
CA PHE A 155 -12.12 -14.32 -6.87
C PHE A 155 -12.70 -12.89 -7.07
N LEU A 156 -12.85 -12.46 -8.32
CA LEU A 156 -13.39 -11.15 -8.69
C LEU A 156 -14.85 -11.29 -9.18
N PRO A 157 -15.70 -10.25 -9.05
CA PRO A 157 -17.14 -10.36 -9.36
C PRO A 157 -17.45 -10.44 -10.85
N GLU A 158 -16.51 -10.09 -11.72
CA GLU A 158 -16.65 -10.11 -13.19
C GLU A 158 -15.33 -10.57 -13.82
N GLY A 159 -15.42 -11.21 -14.98
CA GLY A 159 -14.30 -11.82 -15.71
C GLY A 159 -14.29 -13.36 -15.61
N PRO A 160 -13.34 -14.04 -16.27
CA PRO A 160 -12.40 -13.49 -17.26
C PRO A 160 -13.12 -12.99 -18.52
N PHE A 161 -12.56 -11.97 -19.16
CA PHE A 161 -13.18 -11.31 -20.32
C PHE A 161 -12.72 -11.94 -21.64
N ALA A 162 -13.65 -12.11 -22.59
CA ALA A 162 -13.37 -12.66 -23.92
C ALA A 162 -12.86 -11.61 -24.93
N THR A 163 -13.11 -10.32 -24.69
CA THR A 163 -12.70 -9.21 -25.57
C THR A 163 -12.26 -7.98 -24.76
N PRO A 164 -11.43 -7.08 -25.33
CA PRO A 164 -11.12 -5.79 -24.72
C PRO A 164 -12.36 -4.92 -24.48
N GLN A 165 -13.39 -5.05 -25.33
CA GLN A 165 -14.66 -4.33 -25.18
C GLN A 165 -15.40 -4.79 -23.92
N ALA A 166 -15.51 -6.10 -23.67
CA ALA A 166 -16.13 -6.61 -22.45
C ALA A 166 -15.39 -6.19 -21.17
N LEU A 167 -14.06 -6.07 -21.22
CA LEU A 167 -13.27 -5.48 -20.13
C LEU A 167 -13.53 -3.97 -19.99
N ALA A 168 -13.63 -3.23 -21.10
CA ALA A 168 -13.92 -1.79 -21.11
C ALA A 168 -15.32 -1.46 -20.56
N GLU A 169 -16.27 -2.38 -20.66
CA GLU A 169 -17.65 -2.27 -20.14
C GLU A 169 -17.78 -2.76 -18.67
N SER A 170 -16.76 -3.44 -18.14
CA SER A 170 -16.74 -4.00 -16.77
C SER A 170 -16.56 -2.96 -15.66
N TYR A 171 -16.79 -3.37 -14.41
CA TYR A 171 -16.53 -2.56 -13.20
C TYR A 171 -15.08 -2.02 -13.08
N VAL A 172 -14.13 -2.56 -13.83
CA VAL A 172 -12.73 -2.11 -13.82
C VAL A 172 -12.59 -0.73 -14.47
N PHE A 173 -13.38 -0.46 -15.52
CA PHE A 173 -13.35 0.80 -16.29
C PHE A 173 -14.65 1.61 -16.20
N GLN A 174 -15.77 0.98 -15.83
CA GLN A 174 -17.06 1.63 -15.56
C GLN A 174 -17.34 1.64 -14.05
N PRO A 175 -16.86 2.66 -13.30
CA PRO A 175 -17.13 2.76 -11.87
C PRO A 175 -18.63 2.88 -11.62
N LYS A 176 -19.15 2.05 -10.71
CA LYS A 176 -20.59 1.90 -10.45
C LYS A 176 -21.15 2.96 -9.48
N SER A 177 -20.29 3.80 -8.91
CA SER A 177 -20.67 4.96 -8.10
C SER A 177 -19.62 6.07 -8.19
N SER A 178 -19.97 7.27 -7.72
CA SER A 178 -19.06 8.42 -7.59
C SER A 178 -17.93 8.23 -6.59
N ASN A 179 -18.02 7.24 -5.70
CA ASN A 179 -17.15 7.06 -4.54
C ASN A 179 -16.13 5.94 -4.81
N GLN A 180 -15.58 5.96 -6.03
CA GLN A 180 -14.62 5.00 -6.56
C GLN A 180 -13.53 5.72 -7.35
N ALA A 181 -12.27 5.29 -7.19
CA ALA A 181 -11.14 5.78 -7.96
C ALA A 181 -10.29 4.58 -8.41
N ALA A 182 -9.73 4.63 -9.62
CA ALA A 182 -8.94 3.54 -10.17
C ALA A 182 -7.61 4.07 -10.73
N PHE A 183 -6.56 3.27 -10.56
CA PHE A 183 -5.20 3.63 -10.94
C PHE A 183 -4.52 2.53 -11.75
N ALA A 184 -3.91 2.90 -12.86
CA ALA A 184 -2.99 2.06 -13.61
C ALA A 184 -1.65 1.98 -12.90
N ILE A 185 -1.21 0.77 -12.56
CA ILE A 185 0.11 0.49 -12.00
C ILE A 185 1.09 0.40 -13.16
N MET A 186 2.01 1.36 -13.25
CA MET A 186 3.01 1.43 -14.31
C MET A 186 4.40 1.21 -13.74
N THR A 187 5.21 0.33 -14.32
CA THR A 187 6.61 0.18 -13.91
C THR A 187 7.43 1.38 -14.35
N ASN A 188 8.36 1.81 -13.50
CA ASN A 188 9.30 2.89 -13.79
C ASN A 188 10.49 2.43 -14.66
N VAL A 189 10.71 1.11 -14.79
CA VAL A 189 11.84 0.54 -15.55
C VAL A 189 11.54 0.46 -17.04
N THR A 190 10.43 -0.18 -17.44
CA THR A 190 10.07 -0.34 -18.86
C THR A 190 8.94 0.60 -19.32
N ASN A 191 8.37 1.40 -18.41
CA ASN A 191 7.20 2.25 -18.65
C ASN A 191 5.93 1.47 -19.08
N GLU A 192 5.89 0.16 -18.87
CA GLU A 192 4.74 -0.70 -19.15
C GLU A 192 3.69 -0.69 -18.04
N LEU A 193 2.47 -1.09 -18.40
CA LEU A 193 1.42 -1.44 -17.44
C LEU A 193 1.75 -2.77 -16.75
N VAL A 194 1.51 -2.84 -15.44
CA VAL A 194 1.73 -3.99 -14.57
C VAL A 194 0.39 -4.57 -14.06
N GLY A 195 -0.63 -3.72 -13.97
CA GLY A 195 -2.00 -4.05 -13.57
C GLY A 195 -2.79 -2.80 -13.19
N VAL A 196 -3.91 -2.98 -12.49
CA VAL A 196 -4.76 -1.90 -11.97
C VAL A 196 -5.02 -2.11 -10.48
N VAL A 197 -5.14 -1.02 -9.72
CA VAL A 197 -5.61 -1.03 -8.33
C VAL A 197 -6.76 -0.03 -8.17
N GLN A 198 -7.75 -0.37 -7.35
CA GLN A 198 -8.95 0.45 -7.13
C GLN A 198 -9.09 0.85 -5.66
N LEU A 199 -9.67 2.02 -5.46
CA LEU A 199 -10.24 2.48 -4.19
C LEU A 199 -11.76 2.52 -4.33
N THR A 200 -12.47 2.04 -3.32
CA THR A 200 -13.94 1.98 -3.29
C THR A 200 -14.47 2.39 -1.92
N HIS A 201 -15.79 2.49 -1.79
CA HIS A 201 -16.47 2.76 -0.52
C HIS A 201 -15.90 4.01 0.20
N ASP A 202 -15.56 5.04 -0.58
CA ASP A 202 -15.04 6.29 -0.03
C ASP A 202 -16.11 7.03 0.76
N ASP A 203 -15.80 7.33 2.03
CA ASP A 203 -16.57 8.20 2.90
C ASP A 203 -15.62 9.22 3.58
N PRO A 204 -15.45 10.40 2.96
CA PRO A 204 -14.67 11.49 3.53
C PRO A 204 -15.26 12.07 4.83
N THR A 205 -16.53 11.80 5.15
CA THR A 205 -17.19 12.27 6.38
C THR A 205 -16.68 11.47 7.58
N ASN A 206 -16.57 10.16 7.41
CA ASN A 206 -16.05 9.24 8.42
C ASN A 206 -14.54 8.99 8.29
N LEU A 207 -13.87 9.62 7.32
CA LEU A 207 -12.44 9.47 7.02
C LEU A 207 -12.06 8.00 6.77
N SER A 208 -12.92 7.29 6.04
CA SER A 208 -12.79 5.86 5.75
C SER A 208 -12.91 5.53 4.27
N ILE A 209 -12.11 4.58 3.79
CA ILE A 209 -12.07 4.15 2.39
C ILE A 209 -11.61 2.70 2.29
N GLN A 210 -12.02 1.97 1.25
CA GLN A 210 -11.56 0.62 0.96
C GLN A 210 -10.51 0.61 -0.15
N LEU A 211 -9.44 -0.16 0.05
CA LEU A 211 -8.45 -0.54 -0.96
C LEU A 211 -8.80 -1.93 -1.48
N GLU A 212 -8.95 -2.06 -2.80
CA GLU A 212 -9.15 -3.35 -3.45
C GLU A 212 -7.82 -4.05 -3.75
N ALA A 213 -7.89 -5.37 -3.93
CA ALA A 213 -6.77 -6.16 -4.42
C ALA A 213 -6.33 -5.71 -5.83
N PRO A 214 -5.02 -5.52 -6.09
CA PRO A 214 -4.53 -5.20 -7.43
C PRO A 214 -4.85 -6.30 -8.45
N ILE A 215 -5.52 -5.94 -9.54
CA ILE A 215 -5.74 -6.77 -10.72
C ILE A 215 -4.42 -6.76 -11.52
N VAL A 216 -3.55 -7.75 -11.25
CA VAL A 216 -2.21 -7.87 -11.83
C VAL A 216 -2.00 -9.26 -12.46
N GLN A 217 -1.09 -9.36 -13.43
CA GLN A 217 -0.69 -10.66 -14.00
C GLN A 217 -0.01 -11.56 -12.94
N PRO A 218 -0.10 -12.90 -13.03
CA PRO A 218 0.36 -13.78 -11.95
C PRO A 218 1.85 -13.72 -11.59
N GLN A 219 2.73 -13.23 -12.48
CA GLN A 219 4.16 -13.07 -12.12
C GLN A 219 4.45 -11.77 -11.34
N THR A 220 3.50 -10.84 -11.28
CA THR A 220 3.57 -9.65 -10.40
C THR A 220 3.23 -10.01 -8.95
N ILE A 221 2.45 -11.08 -8.75
CA ILE A 221 1.94 -11.48 -7.44
C ILE A 221 3.11 -11.75 -6.47
N GLY A 222 3.02 -11.16 -5.27
CA GLY A 222 4.04 -11.28 -4.25
C GLY A 222 5.27 -10.38 -4.41
N THR A 223 5.45 -9.70 -5.56
CA THR A 223 6.63 -8.88 -5.85
C THR A 223 6.67 -7.56 -5.07
N ALA A 224 7.78 -6.82 -5.17
CA ALA A 224 7.88 -5.46 -4.65
C ALA A 224 6.96 -4.47 -5.39
N MET A 225 6.60 -4.72 -6.66
CA MET A 225 5.74 -3.84 -7.46
C MET A 225 4.29 -3.87 -6.97
N GLU A 226 3.79 -5.05 -6.61
CA GLU A 226 2.47 -5.24 -5.97
C GLU A 226 2.40 -4.50 -4.64
N LEU A 227 3.37 -4.73 -3.74
CA LEU A 227 3.40 -4.08 -2.44
C LEU A 227 3.54 -2.56 -2.53
N GLU A 228 4.39 -2.06 -3.43
CA GLU A 228 4.62 -0.61 -3.57
C GLU A 228 3.38 0.09 -4.16
N ALA A 229 2.68 -0.54 -5.11
CA ALA A 229 1.43 -0.01 -5.64
C ALA A 229 0.38 0.20 -4.53
N CYS A 230 0.20 -0.77 -3.64
CA CYS A 230 -0.67 -0.60 -2.48
C CYS A 230 -0.11 0.43 -1.49
N PHE A 231 1.19 0.38 -1.17
CA PHE A 231 1.83 1.30 -0.22
C PHE A 231 1.70 2.77 -0.61
N LEU A 232 1.85 3.11 -1.90
CA LEU A 232 1.69 4.48 -2.40
C LEU A 232 0.28 5.04 -2.16
N LEU A 233 -0.76 4.20 -2.23
CA LEU A 233 -2.12 4.62 -1.88
C LEU A 233 -2.28 4.77 -0.37
N LEU A 234 -1.75 3.82 0.43
CA LEU A 234 -1.85 3.84 1.88
C LEU A 234 -1.16 5.07 2.49
N ASP A 235 0.10 5.32 2.12
CA ASP A 235 0.85 6.52 2.51
C ASP A 235 0.10 7.80 2.14
N ARG A 236 -0.38 7.88 0.89
CA ARG A 236 -1.11 9.07 0.42
C ARG A 236 -2.42 9.31 1.16
N LEU A 237 -3.18 8.25 1.47
CA LEU A 237 -4.47 8.37 2.16
C LEU A 237 -4.28 8.72 3.64
N PHE A 238 -3.28 8.17 4.33
CA PHE A 238 -2.91 8.64 5.67
C PHE A 238 -2.42 10.10 5.67
N ALA A 239 -1.63 10.51 4.67
CA ALA A 239 -1.19 11.89 4.52
C ALA A 239 -2.35 12.87 4.22
N LEU A 240 -3.46 12.38 3.66
CA LEU A 240 -4.72 13.11 3.50
C LEU A 240 -5.63 13.06 4.75
N GLY A 241 -5.23 12.34 5.80
CA GLY A 241 -5.95 12.27 7.08
C GLY A 241 -7.01 11.18 7.18
N TYR A 242 -7.07 10.22 6.24
CA TYR A 242 -7.89 9.02 6.39
C TYR A 242 -7.45 8.23 7.63
N ARG A 243 -8.43 7.69 8.37
CA ARG A 243 -8.22 7.01 9.65
C ARG A 243 -8.45 5.52 9.58
N ARG A 244 -9.42 5.09 8.76
CA ARG A 244 -9.85 3.70 8.61
C ARG A 244 -9.67 3.28 7.15
N LEU A 245 -8.65 2.46 6.90
CA LEU A 245 -8.38 1.87 5.59
C LEU A 245 -8.82 0.41 5.63
N GLN A 246 -9.79 0.08 4.79
CA GLN A 246 -10.41 -1.25 4.74
C GLN A 246 -9.84 -2.05 3.57
N PHE A 247 -9.76 -3.36 3.73
CA PHE A 247 -9.38 -4.29 2.66
C PHE A 247 -10.29 -5.52 2.78
N THR A 248 -10.96 -5.90 1.70
CA THR A 248 -11.90 -7.03 1.70
C THR A 248 -11.39 -8.13 0.77
N THR A 249 -11.54 -9.40 1.17
CA THR A 249 -11.03 -10.55 0.39
C THR A 249 -11.79 -11.83 0.68
N ASP A 250 -11.88 -12.72 -0.32
CA ASP A 250 -12.49 -14.03 -0.16
C ASP A 250 -11.69 -14.94 0.79
N ALA A 251 -12.38 -15.79 1.55
CA ALA A 251 -11.76 -16.73 2.49
C ALA A 251 -11.04 -17.92 1.84
N GLN A 252 -11.20 -18.13 0.53
CA GLN A 252 -10.45 -19.11 -0.26
C GLN A 252 -9.24 -18.45 -0.97
N ASP A 253 -9.25 -17.14 -1.19
CA ASP A 253 -8.11 -16.40 -1.78
C ASP A 253 -6.91 -16.24 -0.81
N ALA A 254 -6.10 -17.29 -0.72
CA ALA A 254 -4.89 -17.31 0.09
C ALA A 254 -3.80 -16.34 -0.41
N VAL A 255 -3.88 -15.86 -1.66
CA VAL A 255 -2.93 -14.91 -2.24
C VAL A 255 -3.24 -13.50 -1.73
N THR A 256 -4.48 -13.05 -1.90
CA THR A 256 -4.91 -11.71 -1.49
C THR A 256 -4.89 -11.56 0.02
N ARG A 257 -5.26 -12.59 0.81
CA ARG A 257 -5.03 -12.57 2.27
C ARG A 257 -3.55 -12.41 2.64
N LYS A 258 -2.63 -13.03 1.88
CA LYS A 258 -1.19 -12.89 2.10
C LYS A 258 -0.69 -11.49 1.73
N LEU A 259 -1.28 -10.84 0.72
CA LEU A 259 -1.01 -9.44 0.39
C LEU A 259 -1.45 -8.51 1.53
N ALA A 260 -2.71 -8.59 1.97
CA ALA A 260 -3.23 -7.75 3.07
C ALA A 260 -2.40 -7.89 4.35
N ASN A 261 -2.05 -9.13 4.74
CA ASN A 261 -1.17 -9.40 5.88
C ASN A 261 0.25 -8.81 5.73
N ARG A 262 0.81 -8.78 4.50
CA ARG A 262 2.13 -8.17 4.22
C ARG A 262 2.10 -6.64 4.23
N LEU A 263 0.96 -6.04 3.91
CA LEU A 263 0.74 -4.59 3.97
C LEU A 263 0.51 -4.09 5.41
N GLY A 264 0.21 -4.99 6.35
CA GLY A 264 -0.01 -4.67 7.77
C GLY A 264 -1.48 -4.52 8.16
N PHE A 265 -2.42 -4.97 7.33
CA PHE A 265 -3.83 -4.99 7.69
C PHE A 265 -4.10 -5.99 8.81
N THR A 266 -4.80 -5.54 9.85
CA THR A 266 -5.23 -6.37 10.98
C THR A 266 -6.60 -6.95 10.70
N LEU A 267 -6.79 -8.26 10.87
CA LEU A 267 -8.09 -8.92 10.72
C LEU A 267 -9.07 -8.41 11.79
N GLU A 268 -10.06 -7.62 11.40
CA GLU A 268 -11.19 -7.25 12.28
C GLU A 268 -12.25 -8.34 12.29
N GLY A 269 -12.56 -8.87 11.12
CA GLY A 269 -13.83 -9.57 10.93
C GLY A 269 -13.83 -10.53 9.76
N VAL A 270 -14.87 -11.36 9.78
CA VAL A 270 -15.21 -12.32 8.74
C VAL A 270 -16.68 -12.07 8.42
N LEU A 271 -17.06 -11.77 7.18
CA LEU A 271 -18.37 -11.22 6.82
C LEU A 271 -19.35 -12.27 6.28
N TYR A 272 -20.61 -12.11 6.70
CA TYR A 272 -21.43 -13.21 7.20
C TYR A 272 -22.43 -13.82 6.19
N LYS A 273 -21.93 -14.41 5.09
CA LYS A 273 -22.62 -14.57 3.79
C LYS A 273 -22.69 -13.20 3.13
N HIS A 274 -21.56 -12.84 2.50
CA HIS A 274 -21.30 -11.54 1.93
C HIS A 274 -20.95 -11.75 0.46
N ILE A 275 -21.60 -10.99 -0.43
CA ILE A 275 -22.06 -11.44 -1.76
C ILE A 275 -23.27 -12.37 -1.63
#